data_AF-A0A919FRF2-F1
#
_entry.id   AF-A0A919FRF2-F1
#
_cell.length_a   1.000
_cell.length_b   1.000
_cell.length_c   1.000
_cell.angle_alpha   90.00
_cell.angle_beta   90.00
_cell.angle_gamma   90.00
#
_symmetry.space_group_name_H-M   'P 1'
#
loop_
_entity.id
_entity.type
_entity.pdbx_description
1 polymer ?
#
loop_
_entity_poly.entity_id
_entity_poly.type
_entity_poly.pdbx_seq_one_letter_code
_entity_poly.pdbx_strand_id
1 'polypeptide(L)'
;MSGPTPEERALVDRISADSLTTRRDYLRIVATVSGGLAVGSTLVSAGVLHRHGDGTAAPLKVADRLAPGEAVTFDYPGEDDRAMAIRLADGSLVGWSTVCTHLACGVLWRDNHAEQDGLYCPCHEGVFNARTGEVTSGPPPRPLPKVLVVEDEQGAVWAIGTARSGESEEAGLCRGLRERDPALAERAGCGRRS
;
A
#
# COMPACT_ATOMS: atom_id res chain seq x y z
N MET A 1 -60.97 33.49 23.61
CA MET A 1 -59.77 32.65 23.41
C MET A 1 -58.61 33.43 23.99
N SER A 2 -58.05 33.02 25.13
CA SER A 2 -56.90 33.71 25.74
C SER A 2 -55.67 33.47 24.88
N GLY A 3 -54.94 34.56 24.58
CA GLY A 3 -53.65 34.48 23.89
C GLY A 3 -52.56 33.83 24.75
N PRO A 4 -51.41 33.50 24.15
CA PRO A 4 -50.32 32.84 24.86
C PRO A 4 -49.78 33.70 26.00
N THR A 5 -49.41 33.03 27.08
CA THR A 5 -48.79 33.63 28.26
C THR A 5 -47.38 34.17 27.95
N PRO A 6 -46.85 35.09 28.76
CA PRO A 6 -45.48 35.60 28.59
C PRO A 6 -44.42 34.49 28.60
N GLU A 7 -44.61 33.44 29.40
CA GLU A 7 -43.70 32.29 29.48
C GLU A 7 -43.75 31.44 28.20
N GLU A 8 -44.94 31.20 27.65
CA GLU A 8 -45.12 30.50 26.37
C GLU A 8 -44.46 31.25 25.21
N ARG A 9 -44.58 32.59 25.17
CA ARG A 9 -43.89 33.39 24.15
C ARG A 9 -42.36 33.30 24.27
N ALA A 10 -41.83 33.36 25.50
CA ALA A 10 -40.40 33.24 25.74
C ALA A 10 -39.84 31.84 25.41
N LEU A 11 -40.66 30.79 25.53
CA LEU A 11 -40.30 29.43 25.12
C LEU A 11 -40.24 29.30 23.59
N VAL A 12 -41.24 29.85 22.88
CA VAL A 12 -41.28 29.81 21.40
C VAL A 12 -40.14 30.62 20.79
N ASP A 13 -39.80 31.78 21.36
CA ASP A 13 -38.66 32.59 20.91
C ASP A 13 -37.33 31.84 21.11
N ARG A 14 -37.15 31.15 22.23
CA ARG A 14 -35.98 30.29 22.47
C ARG A 14 -35.90 29.12 21.50
N ILE A 15 -37.01 28.41 21.26
CA ILE A 15 -37.06 27.29 20.30
C ILE A 15 -36.77 27.78 18.87
N SER A 16 -37.26 28.97 18.50
CA SER A 16 -37.04 29.56 17.18
C SER A 16 -35.60 30.05 17.03
N ALA A 17 -35.02 30.62 18.08
CA ALA A 17 -33.62 31.07 18.12
C ALA A 17 -32.60 29.91 18.14
N ASP A 18 -32.94 28.77 18.77
CA ASP A 18 -32.10 27.55 18.78
C ASP A 18 -32.20 26.73 17.49
N SER A 19 -33.14 27.04 16.59
CA SER A 19 -33.31 26.31 15.32
C SER A 19 -32.29 26.77 14.26
N LEU A 20 -30.99 26.59 14.53
CA LEU A 20 -29.91 26.90 13.59
C LEU A 20 -29.92 26.01 12.33
N THR A 21 -30.78 25.00 12.28
CA THR A 21 -30.90 24.09 11.13
C THR A 21 -32.36 23.72 10.96
N THR A 22 -32.95 24.03 9.80
CA THR A 22 -34.31 23.59 9.53
C THR A 22 -34.35 22.07 9.35
N ARG A 23 -35.52 21.43 9.53
CA ARG A 23 -35.68 20.00 9.21
C ARG A 23 -35.25 19.67 7.78
N ARG A 24 -35.47 20.60 6.84
CA ARG A 24 -35.04 20.44 5.44
C ARG A 24 -33.53 20.49 5.31
N ASP A 25 -32.86 21.39 6.02
CA ASP A 25 -31.41 21.50 6.00
C ASP A 25 -30.74 20.30 6.68
N TYR A 26 -31.31 19.82 7.78
CA TYR A 26 -30.89 18.57 8.41
C TYR A 26 -30.99 17.38 7.45
N LEU A 27 -32.14 17.21 6.79
CA LEU A 27 -32.32 16.13 5.80
C LEU A 27 -31.37 16.26 4.61
N ARG A 28 -31.08 17.47 4.14
CA ARG A 28 -30.09 17.71 3.08
C ARG A 28 -28.68 17.32 3.51
N ILE A 29 -28.26 17.69 4.71
CA ILE A 29 -26.94 17.32 5.25
C ILE A 29 -26.84 15.80 5.37
N VAL A 30 -27.83 15.16 5.99
CA VAL A 30 -27.84 13.69 6.15
C VAL A 30 -27.80 13.00 4.79
N ALA A 31 -28.64 13.41 3.84
CA ALA A 31 -28.67 12.83 2.50
C ALA A 31 -27.34 13.03 1.76
N THR A 32 -26.72 14.21 1.86
CA THR A 32 -25.46 14.53 1.16
C THR A 32 -24.29 13.75 1.75
N VAL A 33 -24.14 13.72 3.08
CA VAL A 33 -23.06 12.98 3.75
C VAL A 33 -23.22 11.48 3.51
N SER A 34 -24.44 10.95 3.66
CA SER A 34 -24.72 9.53 3.42
C SER A 34 -24.49 9.16 1.96
N GLY A 35 -24.93 10.00 1.02
CA GLY A 35 -24.71 9.80 -0.40
C GLY A 35 -23.22 9.81 -0.76
N GLY A 36 -22.46 10.77 -0.24
CA GLY A 36 -21.01 10.84 -0.43
C GLY A 36 -20.28 9.62 0.12
N LEU A 37 -20.64 9.15 1.33
CA LEU A 37 -20.09 7.94 1.92
C LEU A 37 -20.43 6.68 1.11
N ALA A 38 -21.67 6.58 0.62
CA ALA A 38 -22.09 5.47 -0.21
C ALA A 38 -21.28 5.42 -1.52
N VAL A 39 -21.18 6.54 -2.24
CA VAL A 39 -20.38 6.64 -3.46
C VAL A 39 -18.91 6.32 -3.19
N GLY A 40 -18.32 6.92 -2.15
CA GLY A 40 -16.92 6.68 -1.78
C GLY A 40 -16.65 5.20 -1.47
N SER A 41 -17.54 4.56 -0.71
CA SER A 41 -17.41 3.13 -0.37
C SER A 41 -17.53 2.25 -1.61
N THR A 42 -18.43 2.58 -2.55
CA THR A 42 -18.55 1.88 -3.82
C THR A 42 -17.28 2.03 -4.67
N LEU A 43 -16.69 3.21 -4.77
CA LEU A 43 -15.45 3.44 -5.53
C LEU A 43 -14.26 2.66 -4.94
N VAL A 44 -14.12 2.65 -3.61
CA VAL A 44 -13.08 1.85 -2.92
C VAL A 44 -13.29 0.36 -3.18
N SER A 45 -14.53 -0.12 -3.05
CA SER A 45 -14.87 -1.53 -3.28
C SER A 45 -14.65 -1.94 -4.75
N ALA A 46 -14.87 -1.02 -5.67
CA ALA A 46 -14.62 -1.21 -7.10
C ALA A 46 -13.12 -1.12 -7.48
N GLY A 47 -12.23 -0.86 -6.52
CA GLY A 47 -10.79 -0.79 -6.75
C GLY A 47 -10.32 0.49 -7.46
N VAL A 48 -11.15 1.54 -7.53
CA VAL A 48 -10.75 2.81 -8.19
C VAL A 48 -9.54 3.44 -7.48
N LEU A 49 -9.39 3.19 -6.18
CA LEU A 49 -8.23 3.59 -5.38
C LEU A 49 -7.38 2.36 -5.06
N HIS A 50 -6.38 2.09 -5.90
CA HIS A 50 -5.46 0.97 -5.72
C HIS A 50 -4.48 1.26 -4.57
N ARG A 51 -4.10 0.22 -3.81
CA ARG A 51 -3.00 0.32 -2.86
C ARG A 51 -1.67 0.13 -3.60
N HIS A 52 -0.66 0.90 -3.23
CA HIS A 52 0.68 0.69 -3.77
C HIS A 52 1.19 -0.72 -3.45
N GLY A 53 1.83 -1.35 -4.44
CA GLY A 53 2.32 -2.73 -4.39
C GLY A 53 1.24 -3.79 -4.56
N ASP A 54 -0.02 -3.39 -4.80
CA ASP A 54 -1.06 -4.31 -5.27
C ASP A 54 -1.17 -4.20 -6.79
N GLY A 55 -0.94 -5.30 -7.51
CA GLY A 55 -1.10 -5.31 -8.96
C GLY A 55 -0.97 -6.68 -9.59
N THR A 56 -1.57 -6.80 -10.78
CA THR A 56 -1.60 -7.99 -11.62
C THR A 56 -0.58 -7.91 -12.74
N ALA A 57 0.48 -7.14 -12.55
CA ALA A 57 1.46 -6.88 -13.60
C ALA A 57 2.09 -8.18 -14.11
N ALA A 58 2.28 -8.26 -15.41
CA ALA A 58 3.06 -9.33 -16.02
C ALA A 58 4.51 -9.26 -15.52
N PRO A 59 5.26 -10.37 -15.58
CA PRO A 59 6.69 -10.35 -15.31
C PRO A 59 7.42 -9.25 -16.09
N LEU A 60 8.29 -8.50 -15.42
CA LEU A 60 9.06 -7.41 -15.99
C LEU A 60 10.55 -7.73 -15.88
N LYS A 61 11.29 -7.68 -17.00
CA LYS A 61 12.75 -7.76 -16.97
C LYS A 61 13.30 -6.44 -16.46
N VAL A 62 14.06 -6.47 -15.37
CA VAL A 62 14.58 -5.26 -14.70
C VAL A 62 16.07 -5.04 -14.92
N ALA A 63 16.83 -6.10 -15.26
CA ALA A 63 18.24 -6.00 -15.65
C ALA A 63 18.66 -7.20 -16.50
N ASP A 64 19.64 -7.03 -17.39
CA ASP A 64 20.25 -8.16 -18.13
C ASP A 64 21.22 -8.95 -17.26
N ARG A 65 21.82 -8.29 -16.28
CA ARG A 65 22.68 -8.86 -15.24
C ARG A 65 22.77 -7.88 -14.09
N LEU A 66 22.90 -8.39 -12.87
CA LEU A 66 23.15 -7.60 -11.67
C LEU A 66 24.32 -8.23 -10.92
N ALA A 67 25.45 -7.53 -10.75
CA ALA A 67 26.63 -8.04 -10.08
C ALA A 67 26.50 -7.93 -8.54
N PRO A 68 27.25 -8.73 -7.74
CA PRO A 68 27.22 -8.62 -6.28
C PRO A 68 27.53 -7.20 -5.78
N GLY A 69 26.68 -6.68 -4.89
CA GLY A 69 26.72 -5.32 -4.38
C GLY A 69 25.88 -4.31 -5.17
N GLU A 70 25.46 -4.64 -6.39
CA GLU A 70 24.68 -3.75 -7.24
C GLU A 70 23.17 -3.79 -6.90
N ALA A 71 22.52 -2.66 -7.15
CA ALA A 71 21.07 -2.53 -7.09
C ALA A 71 20.55 -1.76 -8.31
N VAL A 72 19.35 -2.12 -8.75
CA VAL A 72 18.62 -1.41 -9.81
C VAL A 72 17.24 -1.01 -9.30
N THR A 73 16.82 0.21 -9.59
CA THR A 73 15.47 0.72 -9.29
C THR A 73 14.59 0.69 -10.52
N PHE A 74 13.31 0.37 -10.35
CA PHE A 74 12.32 0.26 -11.43
C PHE A 74 10.92 0.47 -10.86
N ASP A 75 9.91 0.56 -11.71
CA ASP A 75 8.50 0.67 -11.30
C ASP A 75 7.80 -0.68 -11.52
N TYR A 76 7.19 -1.21 -10.45
CA TYR A 76 6.49 -2.48 -10.44
C TYR A 76 5.63 -2.64 -9.17
N PRO A 77 4.36 -3.08 -9.26
CA PRO A 77 3.68 -3.56 -10.46
C PRO A 77 3.10 -2.46 -11.37
N GLY A 78 2.84 -1.26 -10.85
CA GLY A 78 2.40 -0.09 -11.62
C GLY A 78 3.46 0.99 -11.76
N GLU A 79 3.16 2.02 -12.54
CA GLU A 79 4.06 3.18 -12.77
C GLU A 79 4.31 4.01 -11.50
N ASP A 80 3.38 3.96 -10.53
CA ASP A 80 3.52 4.65 -9.23
C ASP A 80 4.20 3.78 -8.16
N ASP A 81 4.52 2.52 -8.47
CA ASP A 81 5.02 1.54 -7.51
C ASP A 81 6.54 1.39 -7.61
N ARG A 82 7.26 2.33 -7.01
CA ARG A 82 8.74 2.31 -7.04
C ARG A 82 9.31 1.11 -6.28
N ALA A 83 10.13 0.33 -6.94
CA ALA A 83 10.77 -0.89 -6.46
C ALA A 83 12.29 -0.90 -6.73
N MET A 84 12.97 -1.85 -6.11
CA MET A 84 14.37 -2.15 -6.39
C MET A 84 14.67 -3.63 -6.31
N ALA A 85 15.64 -4.07 -7.11
CA ALA A 85 16.28 -5.38 -7.01
C ALA A 85 17.73 -5.17 -6.62
N ILE A 86 18.23 -6.01 -5.71
CA ILE A 86 19.56 -5.88 -5.11
C ILE A 86 20.21 -7.25 -5.17
N ARG A 87 21.44 -7.33 -5.66
CA ARG A 87 22.27 -8.50 -5.45
C ARG A 87 23.18 -8.23 -4.26
N LEU A 88 22.98 -8.96 -3.18
CA LEU A 88 23.82 -8.86 -2.00
C LEU A 88 25.24 -9.34 -2.31
N ALA A 89 26.20 -8.97 -1.45
CA ALA A 89 27.61 -9.31 -1.63
C ALA A 89 27.87 -10.82 -1.66
N ASP A 90 27.02 -11.63 -1.02
CA ASP A 90 27.08 -13.10 -1.06
C ASP A 90 26.44 -13.72 -2.31
N GLY A 91 25.96 -12.88 -3.25
CA GLY A 91 25.31 -13.29 -4.47
C GLY A 91 23.79 -13.48 -4.37
N SER A 92 23.20 -13.40 -3.17
CA SER A 92 21.75 -13.53 -2.99
C SER A 92 21.00 -12.39 -3.69
N LEU A 93 19.93 -12.72 -4.40
CA LEU A 93 19.08 -11.74 -5.07
C LEU A 93 17.83 -11.45 -4.23
N VAL A 94 17.56 -10.18 -3.96
CA VAL A 94 16.39 -9.72 -3.18
C VAL A 94 15.72 -8.53 -3.86
N GLY A 95 14.42 -8.35 -3.63
CA GLY A 95 13.64 -7.25 -4.21
C GLY A 95 12.68 -6.65 -3.20
N TRP A 96 12.57 -5.32 -3.20
CA TRP A 96 11.80 -4.57 -2.21
C TRP A 96 11.09 -3.38 -2.84
N SER A 97 9.93 -3.02 -2.31
CA SER A 97 9.38 -1.68 -2.53
C SER A 97 10.33 -0.64 -1.94
N THR A 98 10.51 0.47 -2.64
CA THR A 98 11.27 1.62 -2.15
C THR A 98 10.41 2.60 -1.37
N VAL A 99 9.15 2.26 -1.09
CA VAL A 99 8.22 3.11 -0.35
C VAL A 99 8.30 2.76 1.14
N CYS A 100 8.82 3.69 1.93
CA CYS A 100 8.95 3.53 3.37
C CYS A 100 7.59 3.33 4.03
N THR A 101 7.47 2.32 4.88
CA THR A 101 6.22 1.97 5.56
C THR A 101 5.80 2.92 6.69
N HIS A 102 6.62 3.93 7.00
CA HIS A 102 6.26 5.02 7.91
C HIS A 102 5.34 6.03 7.22
N LEU A 103 5.88 6.85 6.31
CA LEU A 103 5.18 7.95 5.64
C LEU A 103 5.55 8.05 4.15
N ALA A 104 5.78 6.91 3.49
CA ALA A 104 5.97 6.77 2.04
C ALA A 104 7.20 7.49 1.42
N CYS A 105 8.17 7.91 2.23
CA CYS A 105 9.46 8.38 1.72
C CYS A 105 10.22 7.28 0.95
N GLY A 106 11.12 7.70 0.04
CA GLY A 106 12.00 6.78 -0.67
C GLY A 106 13.02 6.10 0.25
N VAL A 107 13.11 4.77 0.15
CA VAL A 107 14.13 3.92 0.78
C VAL A 107 15.28 3.74 -0.19
N LEU A 108 16.51 3.88 0.32
CA LEU A 108 17.74 3.87 -0.44
C LEU A 108 18.57 2.63 -0.11
N TRP A 109 19.23 2.06 -1.13
CA TRP A 109 20.24 1.04 -0.93
C TRP A 109 21.55 1.69 -0.47
N ARG A 110 22.16 1.15 0.59
CA ARG A 110 23.48 1.56 1.08
C ARG A 110 24.37 0.31 1.13
N ASP A 111 25.29 0.23 0.18
CA ASP A 111 26.20 -0.89 -0.04
C ASP A 111 27.35 -0.98 0.99
N ASN A 112 27.66 0.12 1.69
CA ASN A 112 28.94 0.31 2.39
C ASN A 112 28.87 0.54 3.92
N HIS A 113 27.76 0.21 4.59
CA HIS A 113 27.68 0.37 6.05
C HIS A 113 27.62 -0.98 6.76
N ALA A 114 28.80 -1.51 7.11
CA ALA A 114 29.00 -2.71 7.90
C ALA A 114 28.38 -2.67 9.32
N GLU A 115 27.82 -1.53 9.74
CA GLU A 115 27.26 -1.29 11.07
C GLU A 115 25.75 -1.01 11.08
N GLN A 116 25.12 -0.80 9.91
CA GLN A 116 23.69 -0.50 9.81
C GLN A 116 23.14 -1.32 8.64
N ASP A 117 22.57 -2.47 8.97
CA ASP A 117 22.03 -3.45 8.03
C ASP A 117 21.19 -2.80 6.92
N GLY A 118 21.80 -2.56 5.76
CA GLY A 118 21.12 -2.30 4.51
C GLY A 118 20.19 -1.08 4.46
N LEU A 119 19.06 -1.28 3.79
CA LEU A 119 18.13 -0.27 3.27
C LEU A 119 17.79 0.85 4.26
N TYR A 120 17.89 2.10 3.81
CA TYR A 120 17.78 3.29 4.67
C TYR A 120 16.77 4.31 4.16
N CYS A 121 15.92 4.81 5.04
CA CYS A 121 14.99 5.92 4.80
C CYS A 121 15.47 7.19 5.52
N PRO A 122 15.84 8.26 4.79
CA PRO A 122 16.42 9.47 5.38
C PRO A 122 15.43 10.38 6.09
N CYS A 123 14.12 10.22 5.88
CA CYS A 123 13.13 11.16 6.42
C CYS A 123 13.05 11.16 7.95
N HIS A 124 13.12 9.98 8.55
CA HIS A 124 13.03 9.79 10.00
C HIS A 124 13.93 8.62 10.44
N GLU A 125 15.04 8.43 9.72
CA GLU A 125 16.09 7.46 10.05
C GLU A 125 15.60 6.01 10.20
N GLY A 126 14.68 5.61 9.32
CA GLY A 126 14.22 4.22 9.27
C GLY A 126 15.28 3.31 8.65
N VAL A 127 15.57 2.18 9.27
CA VAL A 127 16.53 1.17 8.78
C VAL A 127 15.82 -0.15 8.60
N PHE A 128 16.07 -0.81 7.47
CA PHE A 128 15.51 -2.12 7.14
C PHE A 128 16.61 -3.08 6.73
N ASN A 129 16.55 -4.29 7.26
CA ASN A 129 17.48 -5.35 6.89
C ASN A 129 17.39 -5.64 5.38
N ALA A 130 18.52 -5.60 4.67
CA ALA A 130 18.56 -5.82 3.22
C ALA A 130 18.02 -7.19 2.78
N ARG A 131 18.27 -8.21 3.59
CA ARG A 131 17.95 -9.61 3.28
C ARG A 131 16.49 -9.93 3.58
N THR A 132 15.97 -9.43 4.69
CA THR A 132 14.63 -9.80 5.18
C THR A 132 13.59 -8.70 4.99
N GLY A 133 14.00 -7.44 4.76
CA GLY A 133 13.13 -6.28 4.68
C GLY A 133 12.54 -5.85 6.03
N GLU A 134 12.90 -6.53 7.12
CA GLU A 134 12.43 -6.23 8.47
C GLU A 134 12.98 -4.90 8.98
N VAL A 135 12.18 -4.21 9.79
CA VAL A 135 12.58 -2.97 10.43
C VAL A 135 13.61 -3.29 11.51
N THR A 136 14.80 -2.71 11.41
CA THR A 136 15.87 -2.86 12.40
C THR A 136 16.03 -1.61 13.26
N SER A 137 15.61 -0.45 12.77
CA SER A 137 15.64 0.81 13.50
C SER A 137 14.64 1.83 12.96
N GLY A 138 14.36 2.84 13.78
CA GLY A 138 13.52 3.98 13.45
C GLY A 138 12.01 3.73 13.64
N PRO A 139 11.17 4.69 13.22
CA PRO A 139 9.73 4.64 13.40
C PRO A 139 8.92 3.70 12.47
N PRO A 140 9.42 3.14 11.34
CA PRO A 140 8.59 2.30 10.49
C PRO A 140 7.88 1.18 11.26
N PRO A 141 6.55 1.01 11.14
CA PRO A 141 5.80 0.09 11.99
C PRO A 141 5.80 -1.36 11.48
N ARG A 142 6.29 -1.59 10.25
CA ARG A 142 6.18 -2.89 9.57
C ARG A 142 7.27 -3.07 8.49
N PRO A 143 7.64 -4.31 8.13
CA PRO A 143 8.62 -4.60 7.08
C PRO A 143 8.27 -4.00 5.72
N LEU A 144 9.27 -3.87 4.85
CA LEU A 144 9.02 -3.45 3.46
C LEU A 144 8.19 -4.50 2.71
N PRO A 145 7.23 -4.08 1.87
CA PRO A 145 6.64 -4.97 0.87
C PRO A 145 7.73 -5.58 -0.03
N LYS A 146 7.64 -6.87 -0.27
CA LYS A 146 8.61 -7.61 -1.08
C LYS A 146 8.24 -7.54 -2.55
N VAL A 147 9.25 -7.37 -3.40
CA VAL A 147 9.13 -7.60 -4.84
C VAL A 147 9.81 -8.93 -5.14
N LEU A 148 9.04 -9.88 -5.66
CA LEU A 148 9.52 -11.22 -5.98
C LEU A 148 10.38 -11.12 -7.23
N VAL A 149 11.68 -11.32 -7.07
CA VAL A 149 12.66 -11.26 -8.15
C VAL A 149 13.27 -12.63 -8.39
N VAL A 150 13.48 -12.97 -9.66
CA VAL A 150 14.12 -14.23 -10.09
C VAL A 150 15.18 -13.92 -11.12
N GLU A 151 16.16 -14.80 -11.22
CA GLU A 151 17.20 -14.77 -12.25
C GLU A 151 16.97 -15.93 -13.22
N ASP A 152 17.00 -15.66 -14.52
CA ASP A 152 16.90 -16.70 -15.55
C ASP A 152 18.25 -17.37 -15.85
N GLU A 153 18.24 -18.37 -16.75
CA GLU A 153 19.45 -19.14 -17.11
C GLU A 153 20.52 -18.27 -17.78
N GLN A 154 20.14 -17.13 -18.35
CA GLN A 154 21.02 -16.17 -19.03
C GLN A 154 21.58 -15.12 -18.06
N GLY A 155 21.08 -15.08 -16.82
CA GLY A 155 21.47 -14.14 -15.76
C GLY A 155 20.64 -12.86 -15.74
N ALA A 156 19.57 -12.77 -16.52
CA ALA A 156 18.68 -11.62 -16.49
C ALA A 156 17.75 -11.69 -15.29
N VAL A 157 17.52 -10.54 -14.67
CA VAL A 157 16.70 -10.40 -13.47
C VAL A 157 15.29 -9.95 -13.84
N TRP A 158 14.30 -10.63 -13.28
CA TRP A 158 12.89 -10.41 -13.54
C TRP A 158 12.12 -10.17 -12.24
N ALA A 159 11.25 -9.16 -12.22
CA ALA A 159 10.22 -9.00 -11.19
C ALA A 159 8.96 -9.76 -11.63
N ILE A 160 8.49 -10.71 -10.82
CA ILE A 160 7.42 -11.66 -11.19
C ILE A 160 6.14 -11.50 -10.36
N GLY A 161 6.22 -10.75 -9.27
CA GLY A 161 5.09 -10.48 -8.38
C GLY A 161 5.51 -9.68 -7.16
N THR A 162 4.57 -9.49 -6.25
CA THR A 162 4.76 -8.71 -5.02
C THR A 162 4.13 -9.41 -3.84
N ALA A 163 4.70 -9.25 -2.65
CA ALA A 163 4.06 -9.60 -1.40
C ALA A 163 3.93 -8.34 -0.52
N ARG A 164 2.75 -8.16 0.07
CA ARG A 164 2.49 -7.09 1.04
C ARG A 164 3.40 -7.28 2.25
N SER A 165 3.55 -6.23 3.04
CA SER A 165 4.29 -6.32 4.30
C SER A 165 3.74 -7.42 5.21
N GLY A 166 4.59 -8.37 5.58
CA GLY A 166 4.23 -9.54 6.41
C GLY A 166 3.46 -10.63 5.67
N GLU A 167 3.15 -10.46 4.39
CA GLU A 167 2.59 -11.51 3.53
C GLU A 167 3.72 -12.45 3.10
N SER A 168 3.48 -13.77 3.13
CA SER A 168 4.46 -14.71 2.60
C SER A 168 4.59 -14.56 1.09
N GLU A 169 5.77 -14.89 0.55
CA GLU A 169 6.05 -14.82 -0.88
C GLU A 169 5.05 -15.63 -1.71
N GLU A 170 4.74 -16.84 -1.26
CA GLU A 170 3.75 -17.72 -1.88
C GLU A 170 2.35 -17.08 -1.87
N ALA A 171 1.94 -16.46 -0.74
CA ALA A 171 0.65 -15.81 -0.64
C ALA A 171 0.53 -14.63 -1.61
N GLY A 172 1.56 -13.78 -1.67
CA GLY A 172 1.62 -12.64 -2.58
C GLY A 172 1.64 -13.06 -4.05
N LEU A 173 2.49 -14.04 -4.39
CA LEU A 173 2.56 -14.59 -5.75
C LEU A 173 1.20 -15.18 -6.17
N CYS A 174 0.59 -16.00 -5.32
CA CYS A 174 -0.70 -16.61 -5.61
C CYS A 174 -1.83 -15.59 -5.70
N ARG A 175 -1.79 -14.49 -4.93
CA ARG A 175 -2.75 -13.40 -5.04
C ARG A 175 -2.64 -12.75 -6.43
N GLY A 176 -1.44 -12.33 -6.84
CA GLY A 176 -1.23 -11.72 -8.15
C GLY A 176 -1.55 -12.68 -9.32
N LEU A 177 -1.19 -13.96 -9.20
CA LEU A 177 -1.48 -14.96 -10.23
C LEU A 177 -2.98 -15.21 -10.40
N ARG A 178 -3.75 -15.34 -9.32
CA ARG A 178 -5.21 -15.60 -9.42
C ARG A 178 -5.95 -14.51 -10.19
N GLU A 179 -5.46 -13.29 -10.12
CA GLU A 179 -6.06 -12.15 -10.81
C GLU A 179 -5.54 -12.01 -12.25
N ARG A 180 -4.24 -12.23 -12.49
CA ARG A 180 -3.62 -12.09 -13.82
C ARG A 180 -3.83 -13.29 -14.74
N ASP A 181 -3.63 -14.49 -14.22
CA ASP A 181 -3.67 -15.76 -14.97
C ASP A 181 -4.21 -16.89 -14.07
N PRO A 182 -5.55 -17.03 -13.98
CA PRO A 182 -6.18 -18.04 -13.13
C PRO A 182 -5.79 -19.47 -13.45
N ALA A 183 -5.52 -19.78 -14.72
CA ALA A 183 -5.12 -21.12 -15.16
C ALA A 183 -3.70 -21.46 -14.69
N LEU A 184 -2.77 -20.50 -14.80
CA LEU A 184 -1.44 -20.65 -14.22
C LEU A 184 -1.48 -20.72 -12.70
N ALA A 185 -2.35 -19.94 -12.05
CA ALA A 185 -2.53 -20.00 -10.60
C ALA A 185 -2.96 -21.40 -10.14
N GLU A 186 -3.92 -22.03 -10.82
CA GLU A 186 -4.36 -23.40 -10.52
C GLU A 186 -3.21 -24.40 -10.69
N ARG A 187 -2.48 -24.31 -11.81
CA ARG A 187 -1.31 -25.17 -12.09
C ARG A 187 -0.17 -24.97 -11.09
N ALA A 188 0.00 -23.76 -10.57
CA ALA A 188 0.98 -23.42 -9.54
C ALA A 188 0.55 -23.82 -8.13
N GLY A 189 -0.62 -24.46 -7.96
CA GLY A 189 -1.12 -24.88 -6.66
C GLY A 189 -1.72 -23.75 -5.83
N CYS A 190 -1.99 -22.58 -6.43
CA CYS A 190 -2.64 -21.45 -5.79
C CYS A 190 -4.15 -21.69 -5.64
N GLY A 191 -4.56 -22.77 -4.97
CA GLY A 191 -5.97 -23.08 -4.70
C GLY A 191 -6.68 -21.90 -4.03
N ARG A 192 -7.99 -21.75 -4.25
CA ARG A 192 -8.79 -20.71 -3.56
C ARG A 192 -8.70 -21.00 -2.06
N ARG A 193 -8.07 -20.11 -1.29
CA ARG A 193 -8.22 -20.14 0.18
C ARG A 193 -9.71 -19.86 0.43
N SER A 194 -10.37 -20.77 1.12
CA SER A 194 -11.77 -20.67 1.57
C SER A 194 -11.99 -19.47 2.48
#